data_AF-A0A7C7QWQ8-F1
#
_entry.id   AF-A0A7C7QWQ8-F1
#
_cell.length_a   1.000
_cell.length_b   1.000
_cell.length_c   1.000
_cell.angle_alpha   90.00
_cell.angle_beta   90.00
_cell.angle_gamma   90.00
#
_symmetry.space_group_name_H-M   'P 1'
#
loop_
_entity.id
_entity.type
_entity.pdbx_description
1 polymer ?
#
loop_
_entity_poly.entity_id
_entity_poly.type
_entity_poly.pdbx_seq_one_letter_code
_entity_poly.pdbx_strand_id
1 'polypeptide(L)' 'MMVKIVSLFLIGMVVLAMFGRLRWPKNWKIGRSGESRPLPKPRICPDCGRMNLRGGKCRACREGGNG' A
#
# COMPACT_ATOMS: atom_id res chain seq x y z
N MET A 1 -45.22 1.79 9.11
CA MET A 1 -44.62 1.15 7.93
C MET A 1 -43.17 1.60 7.73
N MET A 2 -42.89 2.92 7.70
CA MET A 2 -41.54 3.48 7.55
C MET A 2 -40.55 3.05 8.64
N VAL A 3 -40.96 3.11 9.92
CA VAL A 3 -40.11 2.71 11.07
C VAL A 3 -39.65 1.25 10.95
N LYS A 4 -40.52 0.35 10.48
CA LYS A 4 -40.14 -1.06 10.27
C LYS A 4 -39.05 -1.21 9.22
N ILE A 5 -39.15 -0.47 8.11
CA ILE A 5 -38.16 -0.50 7.02
C ILE A 5 -36.81 0.06 7.51
N VAL A 6 -36.83 1.19 8.22
CA VAL A 6 -35.62 1.80 8.78
C VAL A 6 -34.96 0.88 9.81
N SER A 7 -35.75 0.27 10.71
CA SER A 7 -35.23 -0.68 11.69
C SER A 7 -34.57 -1.90 11.04
N LEU A 8 -35.20 -2.50 10.02
CA LEU A 8 -34.63 -3.64 9.30
C LEU A 8 -33.32 -3.27 8.57
N PHE A 9 -33.26 -2.07 7.98
CA PHE A 9 -32.07 -1.60 7.28
C PHE A 9 -30.90 -1.34 8.24
N LEU A 10 -31.16 -0.71 9.39
CA LEU A 10 -30.15 -0.48 10.42
C LEU A 10 -29.63 -1.78 11.02
N ILE A 11 -30.51 -2.74 11.30
CA ILE A 11 -30.10 -4.07 11.78
C ILE A 11 -29.23 -4.76 10.73
N GLY A 12 -29.63 -4.74 9.46
CA GLY A 12 -28.83 -5.30 8.36
C GLY A 12 -27.43 -4.70 8.28
N MET A 13 -27.31 -3.37 8.39
CA MET A 13 -26.01 -2.68 8.37
C MET A 13 -25.11 -3.07 9.56
N VAL A 14 -25.67 -3.17 10.77
CA VAL A 14 -24.94 -3.59 11.97
C VAL A 14 -24.43 -5.02 11.82
N VAL A 15 -25.28 -5.93 11.33
CA VAL A 15 -24.90 -7.33 11.09
C VAL A 15 -23.80 -7.41 10.04
N LEU A 16 -23.93 -6.74 8.89
CA LEU A 16 -22.90 -6.72 7.85
C LEU A 16 -21.56 -6.15 8.37
N ALA A 17 -21.59 -5.12 9.21
CA ALA A 17 -20.39 -4.55 9.83
C ALA A 17 -19.73 -5.52 10.80
N MET A 18 -20.52 -6.22 11.63
CA MET A 18 -20.00 -7.25 12.54
C MET A 18 -19.44 -8.45 11.76
N PHE A 19 -20.12 -8.92 10.72
CA PHE A 19 -19.62 -9.98 9.86
C PHE A 19 -18.38 -9.54 9.07
N GLY A 20 -18.32 -8.31 8.56
CA GLY A 20 -17.10 -7.77 7.94
C GLY A 20 -15.92 -7.73 8.90
N ARG A 21 -16.18 -7.41 10.18
CA ARG A 21 -15.16 -7.36 11.24
C ARG A 21 -14.75 -8.73 11.77
N LEU A 22 -15.65 -9.71 11.76
CA LEU A 22 -15.39 -11.08 12.27
C LEU A 22 -14.84 -12.01 11.18
N ARG A 23 -15.22 -11.81 9.92
CA ARG A 23 -14.73 -12.58 8.77
C ARG A 23 -13.30 -12.21 8.37
N TRP A 24 -12.80 -11.09 8.87
CA TRP A 24 -11.41 -10.71 8.77
C TRP A 24 -10.74 -10.98 10.11
N PRO A 25 -10.06 -12.13 10.27
CA PRO A 25 -9.14 -12.30 11.39
C PRO A 25 -8.24 -11.07 11.40
N LYS A 26 -7.92 -10.60 12.61
CA LYS A 26 -7.13 -9.41 12.97
C LYS A 26 -5.72 -9.33 12.34
N ASN A 27 -5.46 -10.22 11.39
CA ASN A 27 -4.25 -10.50 10.63
C ASN A 27 -4.42 -10.03 9.15
N TRP A 28 -5.66 -9.80 8.71
CA TRP A 28 -5.96 -9.32 7.36
C TRP A 28 -5.78 -7.80 7.34
N LYS A 29 -4.53 -7.40 7.09
CA LYS A 29 -4.08 -6.02 6.88
C LYS A 29 -4.90 -5.34 5.77
N ILE A 30 -6.05 -4.76 6.10
CA ILE A 30 -6.58 -3.62 5.36
C ILE A 30 -6.15 -2.37 6.10
N GLY A 31 -5.11 -1.79 5.55
CA GLY A 31 -4.33 -0.74 6.17
C GLY A 31 -2.96 -0.77 5.53
N ARG A 32 -2.89 -0.22 4.31
CA ARG A 32 -1.69 0.08 3.52
C ARG A 32 -1.14 -1.03 2.60
N SER A 33 -1.96 -1.51 1.66
CA SER A 33 -1.42 -1.85 0.31
C SER A 33 -1.27 -0.60 -0.58
N GLY A 34 -1.20 0.57 0.05
CA GLY A 34 -0.72 1.83 -0.53
C GLY A 34 0.57 2.30 0.14
N GLU A 35 1.26 1.45 0.91
CA GLU A 35 2.67 1.70 1.23
C GLU A 35 3.49 1.13 0.08
N SER A 36 3.49 1.90 -1.02
CA SER A 36 4.66 2.04 -1.85
C SER A 36 5.86 1.94 -0.91
N ARG A 37 6.62 0.84 -0.97
CA ARG A 37 7.98 0.82 -0.42
C ARG A 37 8.54 2.16 -0.86
N PRO A 38 8.90 3.10 0.03
CA PRO A 38 9.31 4.43 -0.41
C PRO A 38 10.39 4.17 -1.44
N LEU A 39 10.11 4.48 -2.71
CA LEU A 39 11.08 4.25 -3.76
C LEU A 39 12.34 4.90 -3.24
N PRO A 40 13.44 4.13 -3.11
CA PRO A 40 14.61 4.61 -2.41
C PRO A 40 14.98 5.97 -2.98
N LYS A 41 15.12 6.94 -2.09
CA LYS A 41 15.23 8.35 -2.45
C LYS A 41 16.30 8.49 -3.55
N PRO A 42 15.96 9.01 -4.74
CA PRO A 42 16.89 9.04 -5.85
C PRO A 42 18.14 9.82 -5.43
N ARG A 43 19.31 9.20 -5.59
CA ARG A 43 20.60 9.81 -5.24
C ARG A 43 21.45 9.94 -6.48
N ILE A 44 22.25 10.99 -6.54
CA ILE A 44 23.29 11.13 -7.56
C ILE A 44 24.48 10.27 -7.14
N CYS A 45 25.06 9.52 -8.08
CA CYS A 45 26.27 8.75 -7.84
C CYS A 45 27.49 9.69 -7.71
N PRO A 46 28.29 9.59 -6.64
CA PRO A 46 29.48 10.44 -6.46
C PRO A 46 30.60 10.14 -7.48
N ASP A 47 30.65 8.92 -8.03
CA ASP A 47 31.73 8.49 -8.93
C ASP A 47 31.50 8.91 -10.39
N CYS A 48 30.26 8.90 -10.88
CA CYS A 48 29.94 9.18 -12.29
C CYS A 48 28.90 10.29 -12.51
N GLY A 49 28.33 10.86 -11.46
CA GLY A 49 27.32 11.93 -11.54
C GLY A 49 25.94 11.52 -12.07
N ARG A 50 25.70 10.22 -12.34
CA ARG A 50 24.40 9.73 -12.83
C ARG A 50 23.35 9.59 -11.71
N MET A 51 22.09 9.80 -12.05
CA MET A 51 20.93 9.63 -11.16
C MET A 51 20.64 8.13 -10.90
N ASN A 52 20.68 7.71 -9.64
CA ASN A 52 20.36 6.35 -9.21
C ASN A 52 18.97 6.28 -8.56
N LEU A 53 17.99 5.83 -9.35
CA LEU A 53 16.58 5.70 -8.96
C LEU A 53 16.31 4.50 -8.05
N ARG A 54 17.18 3.48 -8.04
CA ARG A 54 16.94 2.20 -7.36
C ARG A 54 17.55 2.11 -5.96
N GLY A 55 18.24 3.15 -5.50
CA GLY A 55 18.98 3.13 -4.24
C GLY A 55 20.12 2.11 -4.23
N GLY A 56 21.10 2.31 -3.37
CA GLY A 56 22.26 1.43 -3.29
C GLY A 56 23.36 1.73 -4.32
N LYS A 57 24.21 0.75 -4.60
CA LYS A 57 25.41 0.91 -5.45
C LYS A 57 25.03 1.34 -6.88
N CYS A 58 25.81 2.24 -7.47
CA CYS A 58 25.55 2.73 -8.83
C CYS A 58 25.80 1.63 -9.86
N ARG A 59 24.77 1.27 -10.64
CA ARG A 59 24.90 0.27 -11.71
C ARG A 59 25.73 0.78 -12.88
N ALA A 60 25.65 2.06 -13.24
CA ALA A 60 26.45 2.61 -14.34
C ALA A 60 27.96 2.46 -14.11
N CYS A 61 28.41 2.61 -12.86
CA CYS A 61 29.80 2.38 -12.47
C CYS A 61 30.16 0.89 -12.36
N ARG A 62 29.17 0.03 -12.06
CA ARG A 62 29.40 -1.40 -11.83
C ARG A 62 29.33 -2.24 -13.10
N GLU A 63 28.36 -1.96 -13.96
CA GLU A 63 28.12 -2.74 -15.17
C GLU A 63 28.88 -2.19 -16.39
N GLY A 64 29.59 -1.06 -16.28
CA GLY A 64 30.33 -0.49 -17.42
C GLY A 64 29.37 -0.09 -18.55
N GLY A 65 28.87 1.14 -18.49
CA GLY A 65 27.81 1.64 -19.36
C GLY A 65 27.91 1.23 -20.83
N ASN A 66 26.89 0.52 -21.30
CA ASN A 66 26.51 0.45 -22.70
C ASN A 66 24.99 0.63 -22.80
N GLY A 67 24.60 1.81 -23.32
CA GLY A 67 23.28 2.12 -23.90
C GLY A 67 22.07 1.86 -23.02
#